data_AF-A0A534A633-F1
#
_entry.id   AF-A0A534A633-F1
#
_cell.length_a   1.000
_cell.length_b   1.000
_cell.length_c   1.000
_cell.angle_alpha   90.00
_cell.angle_beta   90.00
_cell.angle_gamma   90.00
#
_symmetry.space_group_name_H-M   'P 1'
#
loop_
_entity.id
_entity.type
_entity.pdbx_description
1 polymer ?
#
loop_
_entity_poly.entity_id
_entity_poly.type
_entity_poly.pdbx_seq_one_letter_code
_entity_poly.pdbx_strand_id
1 'polypeptide(L)'
;YSGQLFDHARYPVEALRAGSERLPSVLAGPTCDSIDVIAENLMLPQLRAGDLVVGRAMGAYTWASASEFNFFPKATVVSVNLRPGDTGSVTPWPL
;
A
#
# COMPACT_ATOMS: atom_id res chain seq x y z
N TYR A 1 0.40 -7.30 -0.63
CA TYR A 1 -1.00 -7.54 -0.23
C TYR A 1 -1.20 -8.96 0.30
N SER A 2 -0.34 -9.45 1.21
CA SER A 2 -0.42 -10.85 1.67
C SER A 2 -1.69 -11.16 2.47
N GLY A 3 -2.23 -10.20 3.22
CA GLY A 3 -3.51 -10.38 3.92
C GLY A 3 -4.70 -10.58 2.99
N GLN A 4 -4.64 -10.18 1.71
CA GLN A 4 -5.66 -10.55 0.73
C GLN A 4 -5.62 -12.06 0.46
N LEU A 5 -4.43 -12.64 0.37
CA LEU A 5 -4.22 -14.05 0.05
C LEU A 5 -4.53 -14.97 1.24
N PHE A 6 -4.07 -14.60 2.43
CA PHE A 6 -4.14 -15.47 3.60
C PHE A 6 -5.36 -15.19 4.48
N ASP A 7 -5.79 -13.93 4.57
CA ASP A 7 -6.80 -13.47 5.53
C ASP A 7 -8.07 -12.93 4.86
N HIS A 8 -8.14 -12.95 3.51
CA HIS A 8 -9.21 -12.34 2.72
C HIS A 8 -9.44 -10.86 3.03
N ALA A 9 -8.40 -10.17 3.49
CA ALA A 9 -8.45 -8.76 3.83
C ALA A 9 -8.76 -7.90 2.59
N ARG A 10 -9.51 -6.82 2.76
CA ARG A 10 -9.70 -5.80 1.72
C ARG A 10 -9.01 -4.52 2.15
N TYR A 11 -8.01 -4.10 1.39
CA TYR A 11 -7.25 -2.89 1.70
C TYR A 11 -7.92 -1.67 1.04
N PRO A 12 -8.11 -0.56 1.77
CA PRO A 12 -8.52 0.69 1.16
C PRO A 12 -7.44 1.19 0.20
N VAL A 13 -7.82 1.51 -1.03
CA VAL A 13 -6.91 2.01 -2.06
C VAL A 13 -7.44 3.32 -2.62
N GLU A 14 -6.58 4.32 -2.75
CA GLU A 14 -6.93 5.62 -3.35
C GLU A 14 -5.80 6.17 -4.21
N ALA A 15 -6.14 6.99 -5.21
CA ALA A 15 -5.16 7.80 -5.94
C ALA A 15 -5.04 9.18 -5.29
N LEU A 16 -3.81 9.69 -5.13
CA LEU A 16 -3.56 11.04 -4.62
C LEU A 16 -3.80 12.13 -5.67
N ARG A 17 -3.98 11.72 -6.93
CA ARG A 17 -4.33 12.63 -8.01
C ARG A 17 -5.75 13.16 -7.82
N ALA A 18 -5.87 14.49 -7.85
CA ALA A 18 -7.17 15.16 -7.95
C ALA A 18 -7.79 14.97 -9.35
N GLY A 19 -9.10 14.79 -9.39
CA GLY A 19 -9.89 14.65 -10.62
C GLY A 19 -11.33 14.28 -10.29
N SER A 20 -12.29 14.85 -11.02
CA SER A 20 -13.72 14.64 -10.80
C SER A 20 -14.23 13.37 -11.47
N GLU A 21 -13.76 13.09 -12.69
CA GLU A 21 -14.17 11.90 -13.43
C GLU A 21 -13.38 10.68 -12.95
N ARG A 22 -14.12 9.63 -12.58
CA ARG A 22 -13.56 8.34 -12.17
C ARG A 22 -14.17 7.25 -13.02
N LEU A 23 -13.34 6.30 -13.45
CA LEU A 23 -13.73 5.20 -14.32
C LEU A 23 -13.51 3.86 -13.61
N PRO A 24 -14.37 2.85 -13.87
CA PRO A 24 -14.12 1.50 -13.40
C PRO A 24 -12.76 1.00 -13.89
N SER A 25 -11.91 0.61 -12.95
CA SER A 25 -10.52 0.25 -13.22
C SER A 25 -10.14 -1.04 -12.49
N VAL A 26 -9.12 -1.72 -13.03
CA VAL A 26 -8.41 -2.80 -12.34
C VAL A 26 -7.05 -2.25 -11.94
N LEU A 27 -6.69 -2.39 -10.67
CA LEU A 27 -5.35 -2.12 -10.17
C LEU A 27 -4.61 -3.45 -10.04
N ALA A 28 -3.51 -3.58 -10.78
CA ALA A 28 -2.63 -4.72 -10.73
C ALA A 28 -1.19 -4.29 -10.38
N GLY A 29 -0.44 -5.20 -9.77
CA GLY A 29 0.99 -5.06 -9.58
C GLY A 29 1.78 -5.34 -10.87
N PRO A 30 3.12 -5.32 -10.78
CA PRO A 30 4.01 -5.34 -11.94
C PRO A 30 4.26 -6.75 -12.51
N THR A 31 3.74 -7.81 -11.90
CA THR A 31 3.97 -9.19 -12.35
C THR A 31 2.93 -9.63 -13.39
N CYS A 32 3.27 -10.66 -14.16
CA CYS A 32 2.33 -11.31 -15.09
C CYS A 32 1.43 -12.37 -14.41
N ASP A 33 1.47 -12.48 -13.08
CA ASP A 33 0.70 -13.47 -12.35
C ASP A 33 -0.69 -12.92 -12.00
N SER A 34 -1.72 -13.75 -12.14
CA SER A 34 -3.10 -13.32 -11.85
C SER A 34 -3.33 -13.01 -10.38
N ILE A 35 -2.49 -13.54 -9.48
CA ILE A 35 -2.54 -13.22 -8.04
C ILE A 35 -2.14 -11.77 -7.73
N ASP A 36 -1.49 -11.09 -8.66
CA ASP A 36 -1.01 -9.70 -8.50
C ASP A 36 -2.09 -8.67 -8.88
N VAL A 37 -3.33 -9.10 -9.07
CA VAL A 37 -4.49 -8.21 -9.11
C VAL A 37 -4.82 -7.76 -7.69
N ILE A 38 -4.65 -6.46 -7.43
CA ILE A 38 -4.83 -5.84 -6.12
C ILE A 38 -6.29 -5.51 -5.84
N ALA A 39 -6.97 -4.92 -6.83
CA ALA A 39 -8.37 -4.53 -6.72
C ALA A 39 -9.03 -4.49 -8.09
N GLU A 40 -10.21 -5.10 -8.17
CA GLU A 40 -11.11 -5.01 -9.31
C GLU A 40 -12.23 -4.01 -9.02
N ASN A 41 -12.81 -3.42 -10.07
CA ASN A 41 -13.91 -2.46 -9.98
C ASN A 41 -13.60 -1.25 -9.10
N LEU A 42 -12.34 -0.82 -9.07
CA LEU A 42 -11.90 0.36 -8.34
C LEU A 42 -12.14 1.62 -9.17
N MET A 43 -12.84 2.60 -8.62
CA MET A 43 -13.12 3.87 -9.29
C MET A 43 -11.93 4.82 -9.18
N LEU A 44 -11.13 4.93 -10.24
CA LEU A 44 -9.92 5.75 -10.29
C LEU A 44 -10.04 6.88 -11.33
N PRO A 45 -9.40 8.04 -11.09
CA PRO A 45 -9.20 9.03 -12.14
C PRO A 45 -8.22 8.48 -13.19
N GLN A 46 -8.16 9.10 -14.38
CA GLN A 46 -7.14 8.75 -15.36
C GLN A 46 -5.73 9.05 -14.82
N LEU A 47 -4.98 7.99 -14.54
CA LEU A 47 -3.61 8.07 -14.04
C LEU A 47 -2.60 8.31 -15.17
N ARG A 48 -1.48 8.91 -14.81
CA ARG A 48 -0.29 9.14 -15.65
C ARG A 48 0.93 8.62 -14.90
N ALA A 49 2.00 8.34 -15.64
CA ALA A 49 3.28 8.00 -15.03
C ALA A 49 3.71 9.07 -14.01
N GLY A 50 4.08 8.64 -12.81
CA GLY A 50 4.44 9.51 -11.69
C GLY A 50 3.29 9.84 -10.73
N ASP A 51 2.02 9.55 -11.08
CA ASP A 51 0.92 9.65 -10.12
C ASP A 51 1.06 8.58 -9.03
N LEU A 52 0.62 8.92 -7.81
CA LEU A 52 0.72 8.03 -6.65
C LEU A 52 -0.63 7.40 -6.32
N VAL A 53 -0.59 6.08 -6.07
CA VAL A 53 -1.70 5.29 -5.53
C VAL A 53 -1.28 4.77 -4.16
N VAL A 54 -2.16 4.91 -3.17
CA VAL A 54 -1.89 4.58 -1.76
C VAL A 54 -2.82 3.46 -1.32
N GLY A 55 -2.22 2.34 -0.92
CA GLY A 55 -2.89 1.29 -0.15
C GLY A 55 -2.75 1.56 1.35
N ARG A 56 -3.85 1.58 2.08
CA ARG A 56 -3.90 1.81 3.54
C ARG A 56 -4.05 0.50 4.30
N ALA A 57 -3.91 0.57 5.63
CA ALA A 57 -4.03 -0.58 6.54
C ALA A 57 -3.00 -1.71 6.29
N MET A 58 -1.81 -1.36 5.80
CA MET A 58 -0.73 -2.31 5.44
C MET A 58 0.22 -2.66 6.62
N GLY A 59 -0.06 -2.18 7.84
CA GLY A 59 0.90 -2.30 8.96
C GLY A 59 1.08 -3.72 9.50
N ALA A 60 -0.01 -4.47 9.61
CA ALA A 60 0.03 -5.84 10.13
C ALA A 60 0.47 -6.82 9.04
N TYR A 61 1.51 -7.61 9.33
CA TYR A 61 2.04 -8.76 8.57
C TYR A 61 2.46 -8.53 7.12
N THR A 62 2.05 -7.45 6.45
CA THR A 62 2.25 -7.21 5.01
C THR A 62 3.73 -7.12 4.65
N TRP A 63 4.52 -6.39 5.46
CA TRP A 63 5.97 -6.31 5.28
C TRP A 63 6.68 -7.61 5.65
N ALA A 64 6.33 -8.17 6.81
CA ALA A 64 6.97 -9.37 7.35
C ALA A 64 6.84 -10.58 6.41
N SER A 65 5.71 -10.71 5.73
CA SER A 65 5.41 -11.79 4.78
C SER A 65 5.75 -11.45 3.31
N ALA A 66 6.28 -10.26 3.02
CA ALA A 66 6.68 -9.91 1.66
C ALA A 66 7.75 -10.87 1.15
N SER A 67 7.79 -11.15 -0.14
CA SER A 67 8.84 -11.93 -0.81
C SER A 67 9.46 -11.12 -1.94
N GLU A 68 10.60 -11.57 -2.45
CA GLU A 68 11.24 -10.99 -3.64
C GLU A 68 10.88 -11.80 -4.90
N PHE A 69 9.60 -12.12 -5.03
CA PHE A 69 9.06 -12.86 -6.17
C PHE A 69 9.36 -12.11 -7.49
N ASN A 70 9.74 -12.85 -8.53
CA ASN A 70 10.20 -12.29 -9.81
C ASN A 70 11.30 -11.22 -9.70
N PHE A 71 12.14 -11.31 -8.66
CA PHE A 71 13.24 -10.37 -8.40
C PHE A 71 12.79 -8.94 -8.11
N PHE A 72 11.50 -8.72 -7.81
CA PHE A 72 11.04 -7.41 -7.34
C PHE A 72 11.49 -7.21 -5.88
N PRO A 73 12.20 -6.11 -5.57
CA PRO A 73 12.67 -5.87 -4.21
C PRO A 73 11.48 -5.58 -3.28
N LYS A 74 11.66 -5.88 -1.99
CA LYS A 74 10.68 -5.47 -0.98
C LYS A 74 10.62 -3.93 -0.91
N ALA A 75 9.41 -3.37 -0.76
CA ALA A 75 9.15 -1.93 -0.62
C ALA A 75 10.00 -1.22 0.46
N THR A 76 10.64 -0.10 0.15
CA THR A 76 11.42 0.63 1.18
C THR A 76 10.54 1.10 2.34
N VAL A 77 10.94 0.79 3.58
CA VAL A 77 10.28 1.28 4.80
C VAL A 77 10.92 2.59 5.23
N VAL A 78 10.09 3.61 5.42
CA VAL A 78 10.51 4.92 5.94
C VAL A 78 9.75 5.18 7.23
N SER A 79 10.48 5.48 8.30
CA SER A 79 9.90 5.97 9.56
C SER A 79 9.85 7.49 9.53
N VAL A 80 8.68 8.07 9.78
CA VAL A 80 8.47 9.52 9.79
C VAL A 80 7.83 9.94 11.10
N ASN A 81 8.38 10.99 11.71
CA ASN A 81 7.77 11.64 12.86
C ASN A 81 6.93 12.84 12.41
N LEU A 82 5.90 13.18 13.19
CA LEU A 82 5.03 14.32 12.87
C LEU A 82 5.75 15.66 12.97
N ARG A 83 6.79 15.74 13.80
CA ARG A 83 7.55 16.97 14.06
C ARG A 83 9.02 16.77 13.69
N PRO A 84 9.65 17.73 12.97
CA PRO A 84 11.09 17.71 12.75
C PRO A 84 11.86 17.70 14.09
N GLY A 85 12.89 16.86 14.20
CA GLY A 85 13.72 16.76 15.41
C GLY A 85 13.11 15.96 16.55
N ASP A 86 11.89 15.42 16.40
CA ASP A 86 11.34 14.46 17.34
C ASP A 86 12.13 13.15 17.25
N THR A 87 12.75 12.73 18.35
CA THR A 87 13.49 11.46 18.45
C THR A 87 12.62 10.33 19.01
N GLY A 88 11.33 10.59 19.25
CA GLY A 88 10.47 9.76 20.07
C GLY A 88 10.84 9.87 21.55
N SER A 89 9.84 9.76 22.41
CA SER A 89 10.02 9.60 23.86
C SER A 89 9.44 8.25 24.27
N VAL A 90 10.23 7.40 24.89
CA VAL A 90 9.71 6.22 25.59
C VAL A 90 9.40 6.65 27.01
N THR A 91 8.15 6.98 27.31
CA THR A 91 7.71 7.05 28.70
C THR A 91 7.71 5.64 29.27
N PRO A 92 8.49 5.35 30.33
CA PRO A 92 8.40 4.05 30.99
C PRO A 92 6.96 3.83 31.43
N TRP A 93 6.44 2.64 31.17
CA TRP A 93 5.13 2.25 31.65
C TRP A 93 5.11 2.36 33.18
N PRO A 94 4.06 2.93 33.81
CA PRO A 94 3.98 2.93 35.26
C PRO A 94 3.95 1.48 35.74
N LEU A 95 4.98 1.10 36.51
CA LEU A 95 4.98 -0.12 37.31
C LEU A 95 3.93 -0.02 38.42
#